data_AF-A0A859IGZ0-F1
#
_entry.id   AF-A0A859IGZ0-F1
#
_cell.length_a   1.000
_cell.length_b   1.000
_cell.length_c   1.000
_cell.angle_alpha   90.00
_cell.angle_beta   90.00
_cell.angle_gamma   90.00
#
_symmetry.space_group_name_H-M   'P 1'
#
loop_
_entity.id
_entity.type
_entity.pdbx_description
1 polymer ?
#
loop_
_entity_poly.entity_id
_entity_poly.type
_entity_poly.pdbx_seq_one_letter_code
_entity_poly.pdbx_strand_id
1 'polypeptide(L)'
;MTNKEFAKQEWDKAANAVSYLKSSHSKLDFKQHCIDLLDGKNSVDYFILLITWTWNNHLVELNGLSGLTHWAIWTCCEDYPLSDDDEYPVYPANVGEFKEAVQLALDDNYYAIWERLGLSDQEIKTLSQILCKHPFQLNGDRLGDHQNQS
;
A
#
# COMPACT_ATOMS: atom_id res chain seq x y z
N MET A 1 9.85 15.80 21.32
CA MET A 1 8.68 15.19 20.65
C MET A 1 8.63 13.73 21.08
N THR A 2 7.49 13.29 21.58
CA THR A 2 7.24 11.89 21.95
C THR A 2 6.91 11.07 20.70
N ASN A 3 7.08 9.74 20.75
CA ASN A 3 6.71 8.85 19.65
C ASN A 3 5.24 9.01 19.24
N LYS A 4 4.37 9.29 20.22
CA LYS A 4 2.92 9.52 20.01
C LYS A 4 2.66 10.81 19.22
N GLU A 5 3.38 11.89 19.55
CA GLU A 5 3.28 13.17 18.84
C GLU A 5 3.79 13.08 17.41
N PHE A 6 4.90 12.36 17.19
CA PHE A 6 5.46 12.12 15.86
C PHE A 6 4.48 11.32 14.98
N ALA A 7 3.98 10.18 15.47
CA ALA A 7 3.05 9.36 14.71
C ALA A 7 1.74 10.11 14.36
N LYS A 8 1.23 10.95 15.27
CA LYS A 8 0.09 11.83 14.98
C LYS A 8 0.40 12.85 13.88
N GLN A 9 1.59 13.43 13.88
CA GLN A 9 2.00 14.38 12.84
C GLN A 9 2.05 13.71 11.46
N GLU A 10 2.58 12.49 11.38
CA GLU A 10 2.64 11.74 10.12
C GLU A 10 1.24 11.31 9.65
N TRP A 11 0.34 10.97 10.58
CA TRP A 11 -1.08 10.74 10.33
C TRP A 11 -1.77 11.94 9.71
N ASP A 12 -1.63 13.11 10.34
CA ASP A 12 -2.24 14.35 9.85
C ASP A 12 -1.70 14.72 8.46
N LYS A 13 -0.41 14.49 8.18
CA LYS A 13 0.17 14.69 6.85
C LYS A 13 -0.46 13.76 5.80
N ALA A 14 -0.56 12.46 6.08
CA ALA A 14 -1.16 11.49 5.16
C ALA A 14 -2.64 11.80 4.90
N ALA A 15 -3.42 12.06 5.96
CA ALA A 15 -4.84 12.40 5.86
C ALA A 15 -5.07 13.70 5.07
N ASN A 16 -4.22 14.72 5.27
CA ASN A 16 -4.28 15.97 4.50
C ASN A 16 -3.93 15.77 3.03
N ALA A 17 -2.88 14.98 2.73
CA ALA A 17 -2.50 14.66 1.35
C ALA A 17 -3.65 13.97 0.60
N VAL A 18 -4.28 12.98 1.24
CA VAL A 18 -5.44 12.27 0.66
C VAL A 18 -6.65 13.17 0.51
N SER A 19 -6.95 14.01 1.50
CA SER A 19 -8.05 14.98 1.42
C SER A 19 -7.84 16.00 0.30
N TYR A 20 -6.60 16.45 0.09
CA TYR A 20 -6.24 17.32 -1.03
C TYR A 20 -6.44 16.60 -2.38
N LEU A 21 -5.98 15.36 -2.52
CA LEU A 21 -6.15 14.57 -3.74
C LEU A 21 -7.63 14.40 -4.09
N LYS A 22 -8.47 14.05 -3.09
CA LYS A 22 -9.93 13.96 -3.23
C LYS A 22 -10.56 15.26 -3.72
N SER A 23 -10.24 16.39 -3.07
CA SER A 23 -10.85 17.69 -3.39
C SER A 23 -10.39 18.27 -4.73
N SER A 24 -9.15 17.98 -5.13
CA SER A 24 -8.57 18.47 -6.39
C SER A 24 -8.80 17.56 -7.59
N HIS A 25 -9.39 16.37 -7.39
CA HIS A 25 -9.45 15.30 -8.40
C HIS A 25 -8.07 14.97 -9.00
N SER A 26 -7.01 15.19 -8.23
CA SER A 26 -5.64 14.95 -8.66
C SER A 26 -5.27 13.48 -8.43
N LYS A 27 -4.42 12.96 -9.31
CA LYS A 27 -3.89 11.60 -9.18
C LYS A 27 -2.73 11.60 -8.18
N LEU A 28 -2.61 10.53 -7.40
CA LEU A 28 -1.42 10.31 -6.57
C LEU A 28 -0.28 9.82 -7.47
N ASP A 29 0.82 10.55 -7.52
CA ASP A 29 2.05 10.05 -8.14
C ASP A 29 2.75 9.06 -7.18
N PHE A 30 2.22 7.84 -7.16
CA PHE A 30 2.70 6.81 -6.24
C PHE A 30 4.16 6.44 -6.51
N LYS A 31 4.59 6.52 -7.78
CA LYS A 31 5.98 6.33 -8.17
C LYS A 31 6.90 7.35 -7.51
N GLN A 32 6.54 8.64 -7.55
CA GLN A 32 7.34 9.68 -6.91
C GLN A 32 7.40 9.49 -5.39
N HIS A 33 6.31 9.10 -4.75
CA HIS A 33 6.32 8.80 -3.31
C HIS A 33 7.24 7.63 -2.93
N CYS A 34 7.33 6.60 -3.79
CA CYS A 34 8.30 5.51 -3.62
C CYS A 34 9.75 6.02 -3.70
N ILE A 35 10.06 6.86 -4.68
CA ILE A 35 11.39 7.50 -4.83
C ILE A 35 11.72 8.33 -3.59
N ASP A 36 10.77 9.15 -3.14
CA ASP A 36 10.97 10.04 -2.00
C ASP A 36 11.15 9.27 -0.68
N LEU A 37 10.55 8.09 -0.53
CA LEU A 37 10.83 7.20 0.61
C LEU A 37 12.28 6.68 0.58
N LEU A 38 12.74 6.21 -0.58
CA LEU A 38 14.08 5.64 -0.74
C LEU A 38 15.18 6.71 -0.56
N ASP A 39 14.92 7.93 -1.03
CA ASP A 39 15.78 9.10 -0.83
C ASP A 39 15.75 9.65 0.61
N GLY A 40 14.83 9.16 1.46
CA GLY A 40 14.66 9.63 2.84
C GLY A 40 13.97 10.99 2.97
N LYS A 41 13.29 11.46 1.93
CA LYS A 41 12.45 12.68 1.96
C LYS A 41 11.11 12.43 2.65
N ASN A 42 10.59 11.21 2.54
CA ASN A 42 9.41 10.73 3.25
C ASN A 42 9.80 9.78 4.39
N SER A 43 9.09 9.87 5.51
CA SER A 43 9.22 8.90 6.60
C SER A 43 8.54 7.57 6.21
N VAL A 44 8.97 6.48 6.84
CA VAL A 44 8.33 5.16 6.68
C VAL A 44 6.90 5.22 7.21
N ASP A 45 6.68 5.89 8.34
CA ASP A 45 5.37 6.07 8.97
C ASP A 45 4.38 6.76 8.01
N TYR A 46 4.77 7.90 7.43
CA TYR A 46 3.95 8.62 6.46
C TYR A 46 3.61 7.76 5.24
N PHE A 47 4.60 7.04 4.71
CA PHE A 47 4.42 6.28 3.49
C PHE A 47 3.51 5.05 3.71
N ILE A 48 3.64 4.36 4.84
CA ILE A 48 2.71 3.28 5.24
C ILE A 48 1.29 3.83 5.34
N LEU A 49 1.11 4.95 6.05
CA LEU A 49 -0.19 5.58 6.21
C LEU A 49 -0.81 6.01 4.88
N LEU A 50 0.00 6.54 3.96
CA LEU A 50 -0.43 6.90 2.61
C LEU A 50 -0.94 5.67 1.85
N ILE A 51 -0.21 4.55 1.88
CA ILE A 51 -0.59 3.29 1.23
C ILE A 51 -1.88 2.72 1.83
N THR A 52 -1.99 2.70 3.16
CA THR A 52 -3.20 2.26 3.88
C THR A 52 -4.41 3.05 3.42
N TRP A 53 -4.28 4.37 3.44
CA TRP A 53 -5.40 5.26 3.15
C TRP A 53 -5.84 5.17 1.70
N THR A 54 -4.91 5.12 0.75
CA THR A 54 -5.25 5.01 -0.68
C THR A 54 -5.92 3.69 -1.01
N TRP A 55 -5.55 2.61 -0.32
CA TRP A 55 -6.18 1.30 -0.45
C TRP A 55 -7.60 1.29 0.12
N ASN A 56 -7.75 1.60 1.42
CA ASN A 56 -9.04 1.48 2.12
C ASN A 56 -10.08 2.49 1.64
N ASN A 57 -9.65 3.63 1.10
CA ASN A 57 -10.58 4.68 0.72
C ASN A 57 -11.05 4.60 -0.73
N HIS A 58 -10.56 3.74 -1.62
CA HIS A 58 -11.02 3.63 -3.04
C HIS A 58 -11.07 4.95 -3.84
N LEU A 59 -10.50 6.03 -3.32
CA LEU A 59 -10.89 7.40 -3.66
C LEU A 59 -9.80 8.18 -4.40
N VAL A 60 -8.70 7.53 -4.77
CA VAL A 60 -7.57 8.19 -5.43
C VAL A 60 -7.12 7.37 -6.63
N GLU A 61 -7.14 8.00 -7.81
CA GLU A 61 -6.50 7.41 -8.99
C GLU A 61 -4.98 7.40 -8.81
N LEU A 62 -4.37 6.22 -8.94
CA LEU A 62 -2.92 6.07 -8.92
C LEU A 62 -2.33 6.44 -10.29
N ASN A 63 -1.22 7.15 -10.29
CA ASN A 63 -0.39 7.40 -11.45
C ASN A 63 1.00 6.80 -11.24
N GLY A 64 1.64 6.36 -12.33
CA GLY A 64 3.03 5.92 -12.35
C GLY A 64 3.30 4.46 -12.00
N LEU A 65 2.46 3.80 -11.19
CA LEU A 65 2.58 2.37 -10.84
C LEU A 65 1.22 1.67 -10.89
N SER A 66 1.24 0.36 -11.14
CA SER A 66 0.01 -0.46 -11.22
C SER A 66 -0.60 -0.71 -9.83
N GLY A 67 -1.89 -1.04 -9.79
CA GLY A 67 -2.55 -1.48 -8.56
C GLY A 67 -1.93 -2.78 -7.99
N LEU A 68 -1.31 -3.61 -8.84
CA LEU A 68 -0.57 -4.80 -8.41
C LEU A 68 0.66 -4.44 -7.58
N THR A 69 1.38 -3.41 -7.99
CA THR A 69 2.54 -2.89 -7.29
C THR A 69 2.15 -2.25 -5.96
N HIS A 70 1.03 -1.50 -5.94
CA HIS A 70 0.49 -0.93 -4.71
C HIS A 70 0.09 -2.02 -3.71
N TRP A 71 -0.60 -3.07 -4.16
CA TRP A 71 -0.95 -4.22 -3.32
C TRP A 71 0.30 -4.97 -2.80
N ALA A 72 1.35 -5.09 -3.62
CA ALA A 72 2.57 -5.80 -3.23
C ALA A 72 3.29 -5.11 -2.09
N ILE A 73 3.42 -3.79 -2.18
CA ILE A 73 4.00 -2.99 -1.11
C ILE A 73 3.08 -2.99 0.11
N TRP A 74 1.76 -2.98 -0.08
CA TRP A 74 0.79 -3.08 1.03
C TRP A 74 0.96 -4.36 1.85
N THR A 75 1.05 -5.53 1.21
CA THR A 75 1.17 -6.80 1.91
C THR A 75 2.48 -6.93 2.70
N CYS A 76 3.54 -6.23 2.28
CA CYS A 76 4.78 -6.13 3.07
C CYS A 76 4.61 -5.34 4.39
N CYS A 77 3.48 -4.65 4.58
CA CYS A 77 3.16 -3.89 5.78
C CYS A 77 2.12 -4.57 6.68
N GLU A 78 1.63 -5.77 6.33
CA GLU A 78 0.42 -6.33 6.94
C GLU A 78 0.67 -7.29 8.12
N ASP A 79 0.21 -6.88 9.30
CA ASP A 79 -0.63 -7.65 10.22
C ASP A 79 -1.80 -6.71 10.57
N TYR A 80 -3.05 -6.99 10.17
CA TYR A 80 -4.18 -6.05 10.28
C TYR A 80 -5.37 -6.62 11.06
N PRO A 81 -5.99 -5.78 11.91
CA PRO A 81 -7.07 -4.93 11.43
C PRO A 81 -6.94 -3.46 11.85
N LEU A 82 -7.26 -2.52 10.96
CA LEU A 82 -7.75 -1.20 11.37
C LEU A 82 -9.23 -1.38 11.70
N SER A 83 -9.54 -1.68 12.96
CA SER A 83 -10.81 -1.24 13.50
C SER A 83 -10.79 0.29 13.59
N ASP A 84 -11.95 0.92 13.38
CA ASP A 84 -12.15 2.34 13.68
C ASP A 84 -11.78 2.69 15.14
N ASP A 85 -11.68 1.66 16.00
CA ASP A 85 -11.24 1.71 17.39
C ASP A 85 -9.80 1.20 17.53
N ASP A 86 -8.85 2.11 17.76
CA ASP A 86 -7.57 1.94 18.46
C ASP A 86 -6.62 0.79 18.07
N GLU A 87 -5.58 1.10 17.28
CA GLU A 87 -4.16 1.17 17.70
C GLU A 87 -3.32 1.55 16.47
N TYR A 88 -2.18 2.20 16.69
CA TYR A 88 -1.26 2.62 15.62
C TYR A 88 -0.95 1.46 14.65
N PRO A 89 -0.74 1.74 13.35
CA PRO A 89 -0.40 0.70 12.40
C PRO A 89 0.78 -0.13 12.91
N VAL A 90 0.65 -1.46 12.84
CA VAL A 90 1.78 -2.35 13.05
C VAL A 90 2.78 -2.06 11.95
N TYR A 91 3.95 -1.57 12.33
CA TYR A 91 5.03 -1.27 11.38
C TYR A 91 5.57 -2.58 10.79
N PRO A 92 6.09 -2.55 9.54
CA PRO A 92 6.80 -3.70 8.99
C PRO A 92 7.89 -4.14 9.97
N ALA A 93 7.90 -5.43 10.31
CA ALA A 93 8.86 -6.01 11.24
C ALA A 93 10.32 -5.78 10.80
N ASN A 94 10.53 -5.59 9.49
CA ASN A 94 11.80 -5.27 8.88
C ASN A 94 11.66 -4.12 7.86
N VAL A 95 12.10 -2.92 8.25
CA VAL A 95 12.13 -1.72 7.37
C VAL A 95 13.03 -1.92 6.15
N GLY A 96 14.08 -2.74 6.26
CA GLY A 96 14.97 -3.06 5.15
C GLY A 96 14.24 -3.83 4.04
N GLU A 97 13.57 -4.92 4.40
CA GLU A 97 12.75 -5.72 3.48
C GLU A 97 11.63 -4.90 2.86
N PHE A 98 11.01 -4.00 3.64
CA PHE A 98 10.03 -3.07 3.13
C PHE A 98 10.59 -2.15 2.04
N LYS A 99 11.76 -1.53 2.27
CA LYS A 99 12.42 -0.68 1.28
C LYS A 99 12.87 -1.48 0.05
N GLU A 100 13.26 -2.74 0.20
CA GLU A 100 13.54 -3.63 -0.93
C GLU A 100 12.29 -3.87 -1.79
N ALA A 101 11.14 -4.10 -1.18
CA ALA A 101 9.87 -4.24 -1.91
C ALA A 101 9.53 -2.96 -2.68
N VAL A 102 9.73 -1.78 -2.07
CA VAL A 102 9.55 -0.47 -2.74
C VAL A 102 10.55 -0.30 -3.89
N GLN A 103 11.78 -0.78 -3.76
CA GLN A 103 12.76 -0.75 -4.84
C GLN A 103 12.34 -1.66 -6.01
N LEU A 104 11.92 -2.89 -5.73
CA LEU A 104 11.42 -3.83 -6.75
C LEU A 104 10.19 -3.26 -7.49
N ALA A 105 9.36 -2.52 -6.78
CA ALA A 105 8.20 -1.84 -7.32
C ALA A 105 8.56 -0.72 -8.32
N LEU A 106 9.65 0.02 -8.10
CA LEU A 106 10.10 1.06 -9.04
C LEU A 106 10.56 0.48 -10.38
N ASP A 107 11.03 -0.77 -10.36
CA ASP A 107 11.40 -1.55 -11.54
C ASP A 107 10.20 -2.29 -12.17
N ASP A 108 8.98 -2.02 -11.67
CA ASP A 108 7.71 -2.67 -12.04
C ASP A 108 7.74 -4.21 -11.87
N ASN A 109 8.60 -4.70 -10.97
CA ASN A 109 8.78 -6.12 -10.69
C ASN A 109 7.92 -6.56 -9.50
N TYR A 110 6.61 -6.34 -9.60
CA TYR A 110 5.67 -6.75 -8.56
C TYR A 110 5.67 -8.28 -8.36
N TYR A 111 5.96 -9.06 -9.41
CA TYR A 111 6.03 -10.52 -9.34
C TYR A 111 7.07 -11.01 -8.32
N ALA A 112 8.27 -10.42 -8.32
CA ALA A 112 9.32 -10.79 -7.37
C ALA A 112 8.94 -10.48 -5.91
N ILE A 113 8.14 -9.44 -5.69
CA ILE A 113 7.62 -9.12 -4.34
C ILE A 113 6.65 -10.23 -3.90
N TRP A 114 5.73 -10.64 -4.77
CA TRP A 114 4.75 -11.70 -4.47
C TRP A 114 5.37 -13.07 -4.25
N GLU A 115 6.35 -13.44 -5.05
CA GLU A 115 7.09 -14.70 -4.89
C GLU A 115 7.78 -14.75 -3.52
N ARG A 116 8.38 -13.63 -3.09
CA ARG A 116 9.00 -13.51 -1.75
C ARG A 116 7.99 -13.62 -0.62
N LEU A 117 6.77 -13.15 -0.82
CA LEU A 117 5.65 -13.29 0.11
C LEU A 117 5.04 -14.70 0.12
N GLY A 118 5.55 -15.61 -0.73
CA GLY A 118 5.16 -17.02 -0.76
C GLY A 118 3.91 -17.31 -1.58
N LEU A 119 3.45 -16.38 -2.41
CA LEU A 119 2.33 -16.63 -3.32
C LEU A 119 2.75 -17.56 -4.46
N SER A 120 1.87 -18.48 -4.82
CA SER A 120 2.03 -19.33 -5.99
C SER A 120 1.76 -18.57 -7.30
N ASP A 121 2.32 -19.05 -8.41
CA ASP A 121 2.07 -18.53 -9.77
C ASP A 121 0.57 -18.40 -10.08
N GLN A 122 -0.25 -19.33 -9.56
CA GLN A 122 -1.69 -19.32 -9.77
C GLN A 122 -2.38 -18.19 -8.99
N GLU A 123 -1.98 -17.96 -7.74
CA GLU A 123 -2.48 -16.83 -6.93
C GLU A 123 -2.11 -15.50 -7.56
N ILE A 124 -0.86 -15.34 -8.01
CA ILE A 124 -0.37 -14.13 -8.68
C ILE A 124 -1.18 -13.85 -9.96
N LYS A 125 -1.47 -14.89 -10.76
CA LYS A 125 -2.32 -14.75 -11.96
C LYS A 125 -3.75 -14.31 -11.62
N THR A 126 -4.36 -14.92 -10.61
CA THR A 126 -5.71 -14.57 -10.17
C THR A 126 -5.77 -13.12 -9.69
N LEU A 127 -4.82 -12.71 -8.86
CA LEU A 127 -4.69 -11.33 -8.39
C LEU A 127 -4.50 -10.34 -9.52
N SER A 128 -3.62 -10.67 -10.48
CA SER A 128 -3.38 -9.83 -11.65
C SER A 128 -4.67 -9.61 -12.44
N GLN A 129 -5.54 -10.62 -12.55
CA GLN A 129 -6.83 -10.47 -13.24
C GLN A 129 -7.82 -9.60 -12.46
N ILE A 130 -7.85 -9.73 -11.13
CA ILE A 130 -8.74 -8.93 -10.27
C ILE A 130 -8.27 -7.47 -10.28
N LEU A 131 -7.01 -7.21 -9.98
CA LEU A 131 -6.46 -5.86 -9.82
C LEU A 131 -6.32 -5.09 -11.14
N CYS A 132 -6.13 -5.78 -12.28
CA CYS A 132 -6.20 -5.12 -13.58
C CYS A 132 -7.61 -4.65 -13.95
N LYS A 133 -8.66 -5.30 -13.44
CA LYS A 133 -10.06 -4.91 -13.71
C LYS A 133 -10.60 -3.96 -12.66
N HIS A 134 -10.19 -4.19 -11.41
CA HIS A 134 -10.70 -3.53 -10.22
C HIS A 134 -9.55 -3.39 -9.20
N PRO A 135 -8.67 -2.38 -9.37
CA PRO A 135 -7.44 -2.23 -8.58
C PRO A 135 -7.66 -2.06 -7.08
N PHE A 136 -8.91 -1.90 -6.63
CA PHE A 136 -9.26 -1.73 -5.24
C PHE A 136 -10.34 -2.70 -4.72
N GLN A 137 -10.75 -3.72 -5.48
CA GLN A 137 -11.85 -4.60 -5.03
C GLN A 137 -11.47 -5.69 -4.03
N LEU A 138 -10.19 -5.84 -3.66
CA LEU A 138 -9.75 -6.80 -2.65
C LEU A 138 -10.01 -6.22 -1.25
N ASN A 139 -11.29 -6.18 -0.86
CA ASN A 139 -11.71 -5.76 0.49
C ASN A 139 -11.48 -6.90 1.49
N GLY A 140 -10.26 -7.06 2.03
CA GLY A 140 -10.01 -7.97 3.17
C GLY A 140 -10.28 -9.48 2.94
N ASP A 141 -10.89 -9.85 1.81
CA ASP A 141 -11.11 -11.22 1.40
C ASP A 141 -9.76 -11.78 0.97
N ARG A 142 -9.24 -12.71 1.79
CA ARG A 142 -8.12 -13.56 1.38
C ARG A 142 -8.56 -14.21 0.07
N LEU A 143 -7.67 -14.31 -0.91
CA LEU A 143 -7.94 -14.94 -2.22
C LEU A 143 -8.59 -16.33 -2.17
N GLY A 144 -8.58 -17.00 -1.00
CA GLY A 144 -9.35 -18.21 -0.74
C GLY A 144 -10.86 -18.05 -0.87
N ASP A 145 -11.43 -16.86 -0.60
CA ASP A 145 -12.89 -16.63 -0.64
C ASP A 145 -13.40 -16.34 -2.06
N HIS A 146 -12.56 -15.79 -2.94
CA HIS A 146 -12.88 -15.56 -4.35
C HIS A 146 -12.84 -16.84 -5.22
N GLN A 147 -12.38 -17.99 -4.68
CA GLN A 147 -12.40 -19.26 -5.42
C GLN A 147 -13.77 -19.95 -5.49
N ASN A 148 -14.80 -19.43 -4.79
CA ASN A 148 -16.12 -20.06 -4.69
C ASN A 148 -17.26 -19.24 -5.31
N GLN A 149 -17.05 -18.64 -6.47
CA GLN A 149 -18.16 -18.16 -7.30
C GLN A 149 -18.02 -18.69 -8.73
N SER A 150 -18.47 -19.94 -8.90
CA SER A 150 -18.86 -20.51 -10.20
C SER A 150 -20.27 -20.09 -10.58
#